data_AF-A0A370QM62-F1
#
_entry.id   AF-A0A370QM62-F1
#
_cell.length_a   1.000
_cell.length_b   1.000
_cell.length_c   1.000
_cell.angle_alpha   90.00
_cell.angle_beta   90.00
_cell.angle_gamma   90.00
#
_symmetry.space_group_name_H-M   'P 1'
#
loop_
_entity.id
_entity.type
_entity.pdbx_description
1 polymer ?
#
loop_
_entity_poly.entity_id
_entity_poly.type
_entity_poly.pdbx_seq_one_letter_code
_entity_poly.pdbx_strand_id
1 'polypeptide(L)'
;MKFHLNAKDRAYFDNKGTDVILSHARDFIEARLAPPVPANDGKQTPMRGHPVFVAQHATATCCRGCLAKWHGIAQGKALNEEEKRYIISVIARWLQAETQP
;
A
#
# COMPACT_ATOMS: atom_id res chain seq x y z
N MET A 1 0.69 -3.05 -17.49
CA MET A 1 1.49 -1.89 -17.03
C MET A 1 2.47 -2.39 -15.99
N LYS A 2 3.76 -2.10 -16.13
CA LYS A 2 4.76 -2.50 -15.11
C LYS A 2 4.85 -1.39 -14.06
N PHE A 3 4.75 -1.77 -12.80
CA PHE A 3 4.96 -0.85 -11.68
C PHE A 3 6.41 -0.94 -11.24
N HIS A 4 7.07 0.21 -11.17
CA HIS A 4 8.45 0.34 -10.70
C HIS A 4 8.62 1.64 -9.94
N LEU A 5 9.52 1.65 -8.95
CA LEU A 5 9.94 2.88 -8.29
C LEU A 5 10.71 3.73 -9.29
N ASN A 6 10.30 4.99 -9.47
CA ASN A 6 11.13 5.94 -10.19
C ASN A 6 12.32 6.37 -9.32
N ALA A 7 13.29 7.07 -9.92
CA ALA A 7 14.50 7.51 -9.22
C ALA A 7 14.21 8.33 -7.94
N LYS A 8 13.15 9.15 -7.91
CA LYS A 8 12.79 9.95 -6.73
C LYS A 8 12.21 9.09 -5.61
N ASP A 9 11.27 8.20 -5.94
CA ASP A 9 10.67 7.29 -4.97
C ASP A 9 11.73 6.30 -4.43
N ARG A 10 12.64 5.82 -5.29
CA ARG A 10 13.78 4.98 -4.91
C ARG A 10 14.71 5.70 -3.93
N ALA A 11 15.15 6.92 -4.28
CA ALA A 11 15.99 7.73 -3.41
C ALA A 11 15.30 8.07 -2.08
N TYR A 12 13.99 8.31 -2.08
CA TYR A 12 13.22 8.53 -0.86
C TYR A 12 13.20 7.27 0.02
N PHE A 13 12.99 6.10 -0.58
CA PHE A 13 13.08 4.83 0.14
C PHE A 13 14.47 4.64 0.75
N ASP A 14 15.54 4.81 -0.04
CA ASP A 14 16.92 4.63 0.44
C ASP A 14 17.27 5.61 1.56
N ASN A 15 16.80 6.85 1.49
CA ASN A 15 17.03 7.86 2.51
C ASN A 15 16.32 7.56 3.84
N LYS A 16 15.09 7.03 3.78
CA LYS A 16 14.27 6.77 4.98
C LYS A 16 14.52 5.40 5.59
N GLY A 17 14.84 4.41 4.77
CA GLY A 17 14.96 3.01 5.17
C GLY A 17 13.62 2.31 5.32
N THR A 18 13.68 0.97 5.37
CA THR A 18 12.52 0.08 5.33
C THR A 18 11.54 0.33 6.47
N ASP A 19 12.01 0.44 7.71
CA ASP A 19 11.14 0.53 8.88
C ASP A 19 10.26 1.78 8.86
N VAL A 20 10.83 2.92 8.46
CA VAL A 20 10.10 4.20 8.33
C VAL A 20 9.08 4.11 7.20
N ILE A 21 9.44 3.52 6.06
CA ILE A 21 8.51 3.34 4.94
C ILE A 21 7.34 2.42 5.33
N LEU A 22 7.59 1.36 6.10
CA LEU A 22 6.53 0.49 6.62
C LEU A 22 5.67 1.17 7.69
N SER A 23 6.23 2.09 8.46
CA SER A 23 5.43 2.96 9.34
C SER A 23 4.45 3.80 8.52
N HIS A 24 4.91 4.47 7.46
CA HIS A 24 4.01 5.23 6.59
C HIS A 24 2.94 4.34 5.94
N ALA A 25 3.29 3.10 5.61
CA ALA A 25 2.30 2.14 5.11
C ALA A 25 1.18 1.90 6.13
N ARG A 26 1.52 1.67 7.40
CA ARG A 26 0.54 1.54 8.49
C ARG A 26 -0.38 2.76 8.56
N ASP A 27 0.21 3.96 8.57
CA ASP A 27 -0.54 5.22 8.66
C ASP A 27 -1.50 5.40 7.49
N PHE A 28 -1.08 5.05 6.27
CA PHE A 28 -1.93 5.11 5.08
C PHE A 28 -3.04 4.07 5.10
N ILE A 29 -2.76 2.84 5.54
CA ILE A 29 -3.81 1.81 5.67
C ILE A 29 -4.84 2.27 6.71
N GLU A 30 -4.40 2.76 7.86
CA GLU A 30 -5.29 3.23 8.93
C GLU A 30 -6.17 4.38 8.46
N ALA A 31 -5.57 5.42 7.87
CA ALA A 31 -6.30 6.61 7.50
C ALA A 31 -7.21 6.43 6.27
N ARG A 32 -6.85 5.53 5.33
CA ARG A 32 -7.46 5.50 3.99
C ARG A 32 -8.16 4.20 3.61
N LEU A 33 -7.91 3.10 4.33
CA LEU A 33 -8.46 1.78 3.99
C LEU A 33 -9.14 1.10 5.17
N ALA A 34 -8.74 1.40 6.41
CA ALA A 34 -9.32 0.78 7.59
C ALA A 34 -10.81 1.09 7.82
N PRO A 35 -11.34 2.29 7.51
CA PRO A 35 -12.75 2.56 7.69
C PRO A 35 -13.64 1.65 6.82
N PRO A 36 -14.86 1.31 7.27
CA PRO A 36 -15.79 0.48 6.50
C PRO A 36 -16.21 1.12 5.17
N VAL A 37 -16.29 2.45 5.15
CA VAL A 37 -16.60 3.28 3.97
C VAL A 37 -15.55 4.39 3.87
N PRO A 38 -14.36 4.12 3.29
CA PRO A 38 -13.32 5.13 3.17
C PRO A 38 -13.75 6.26 2.23
N ALA A 39 -13.36 7.48 2.56
CA ALA A 39 -13.53 8.61 1.64
C ALA A 39 -12.73 8.38 0.35
N ASN A 40 -13.34 8.72 -0.79
CA ASN A 40 -12.72 8.57 -2.11
C ASN A 40 -12.24 7.13 -2.44
N ASP A 41 -13.01 6.11 -2.05
CA ASP A 41 -12.70 4.72 -2.40
C ASP A 41 -12.55 4.55 -3.93
N GLY A 42 -11.51 3.84 -4.36
CA GLY A 42 -11.05 3.77 -5.74
C GLY A 42 -10.06 4.87 -6.14
N LYS A 43 -9.87 5.91 -5.30
CA LYS A 43 -8.91 7.01 -5.50
C LYS A 43 -8.12 7.33 -4.22
N GLN A 44 -8.02 6.39 -3.27
CA GLN A 44 -7.39 6.65 -1.97
C GLN A 44 -5.92 7.04 -2.05
N THR A 45 -5.18 6.50 -3.01
CA THR A 45 -3.76 6.74 -3.13
C THR A 45 -3.40 7.24 -4.54
N PRO A 46 -2.58 8.31 -4.64
CA PRO A 46 -1.97 8.68 -5.90
C PRO A 46 -1.20 7.51 -6.51
N MET A 47 -0.93 7.51 -7.81
CA MET A 47 -0.15 6.45 -8.44
C MET A 47 1.35 6.51 -8.11
N ARG A 48 1.87 7.69 -7.75
CA ARG A 48 3.31 7.98 -7.52
C ARG A 48 3.49 9.06 -6.45
N GLY A 49 4.74 9.33 -6.06
CA GLY A 49 5.11 10.36 -5.09
C GLY A 49 5.35 9.81 -3.68
N HIS A 50 5.21 8.50 -3.51
CA HIS A 50 5.67 7.77 -2.33
C HIS A 50 5.84 6.28 -2.68
N PRO A 51 6.89 5.59 -2.21
CA PRO A 51 7.12 4.17 -2.50
C PRO A 51 5.92 3.27 -2.16
N VAL A 52 5.27 3.52 -1.01
CA VAL A 52 4.07 2.76 -0.59
C VAL A 52 2.95 2.87 -1.60
N PHE A 53 2.73 4.04 -2.20
CA PHE A 53 1.63 4.20 -3.17
C PHE A 53 1.88 3.36 -4.42
N VAL A 54 3.11 3.37 -4.93
CA VAL A 54 3.49 2.51 -6.07
C VAL A 54 3.29 1.04 -5.72
N ALA A 55 3.75 0.62 -4.54
CA ALA A 55 3.58 -0.75 -4.05
C ALA A 55 2.11 -1.15 -3.90
N GLN A 56 1.25 -0.24 -3.43
CA GLN A 56 -0.18 -0.49 -3.29
C GLN A 56 -0.85 -0.75 -4.64
N HIS A 57 -0.52 0.03 -5.67
CA HIS A 57 -1.05 -0.20 -7.02
C HIS A 57 -0.46 -1.46 -7.66
N ALA A 58 0.83 -1.72 -7.44
CA ALA A 58 1.49 -2.92 -7.93
C ALA A 58 0.91 -4.21 -7.35
N THR A 59 0.45 -4.16 -6.11
CA THR A 59 -0.08 -5.31 -5.38
C THR A 59 -1.59 -5.33 -5.28
N ALA A 60 -2.29 -4.38 -5.92
CA ALA A 60 -3.76 -4.25 -5.82
C ALA A 60 -4.28 -4.08 -4.37
N THR A 61 -3.54 -3.34 -3.54
CA THR A 61 -3.92 -2.95 -2.17
C THR A 61 -4.23 -1.45 -2.05
N CYS A 62 -4.52 -0.76 -3.15
CA CYS A 62 -4.75 0.68 -3.20
C CYS A 62 -6.17 1.15 -2.84
N CYS A 63 -7.18 0.27 -2.94
CA CYS A 63 -8.58 0.57 -2.61
C CYS A 63 -9.33 -0.66 -2.08
N ARG A 64 -10.53 -0.47 -1.50
CA ARG A 64 -11.37 -1.60 -1.03
C ARG A 64 -11.87 -2.45 -2.19
N GLY A 65 -12.10 -1.84 -3.36
CA GLY A 65 -12.32 -2.50 -4.65
C GLY A 65 -11.26 -3.55 -4.98
N CYS A 66 -10.00 -3.14 -4.97
CA CYS A 66 -8.89 -4.02 -5.30
C CYS A 66 -8.67 -5.08 -4.21
N LEU A 67 -8.77 -4.71 -2.93
CA LEU A 67 -8.70 -5.66 -1.82
C LEU A 67 -9.75 -6.77 -1.91
N ALA A 68 -11.00 -6.43 -2.21
CA ALA A 68 -12.06 -7.41 -2.38
C ALA A 68 -11.81 -8.33 -3.59
N LYS A 69 -11.42 -7.74 -4.73
CA LYS A 69 -11.23 -8.48 -5.97
C LYS A 69 -10.03 -9.43 -5.94
N TRP A 70 -8.92 -9.01 -5.35
CA TRP A 70 -7.63 -9.69 -5.48
C TRP A 70 -7.16 -10.38 -4.20
N HIS A 71 -7.64 -9.94 -3.04
CA HIS A 71 -7.23 -10.47 -1.73
C HIS A 71 -8.38 -11.11 -0.94
N GLY A 72 -9.61 -11.07 -1.46
CA GLY A 72 -10.78 -11.62 -0.78
C GLY A 72 -11.22 -10.84 0.47
N ILE A 73 -10.68 -9.64 0.68
CA ILE A 73 -11.02 -8.80 1.84
C ILE A 73 -12.25 -7.96 1.50
N ALA A 74 -13.39 -8.32 2.10
CA ALA A 74 -14.69 -7.74 1.77
C ALA A 74 -14.78 -6.23 2.07
N GLN A 75 -15.56 -5.51 1.26
CA GLN A 75 -15.90 -4.10 1.48
C GLN A 75 -16.98 -3.92 2.54
N GLY A 76 -17.22 -2.67 2.97
CA GLY A 76 -18.32 -2.32 3.87
C GLY A 76 -18.10 -2.68 5.33
N LYS A 77 -16.95 -3.30 5.65
CA LYS A 77 -16.50 -3.58 7.02
C LYS A 77 -15.17 -2.91 7.28
N ALA A 78 -14.98 -2.50 8.53
CA ALA A 78 -13.69 -1.99 8.97
C ALA A 78 -12.63 -3.09 8.84
N LEU A 79 -11.42 -2.72 8.41
CA LEU A 79 -10.32 -3.68 8.41
C LEU A 79 -9.99 -4.09 9.84
N ASN A 80 -9.91 -5.39 10.07
CA ASN A 80 -9.39 -5.90 11.33
C ASN A 80 -7.84 -5.88 11.32
N GLU A 81 -7.24 -6.10 12.48
CA GLU A 81 -5.78 -6.04 12.64
C GLU A 81 -5.02 -7.11 11.82
N GLU A 82 -5.61 -8.28 11.58
CA GLU A 82 -5.01 -9.31 10.73
C GLU A 82 -4.99 -8.89 9.27
N GLU A 83 -6.09 -8.33 8.76
CA GLU A 83 -6.18 -7.82 7.40
C GLU A 83 -5.22 -6.65 7.19
N LYS A 84 -5.12 -5.72 8.15
CA LYS A 84 -4.13 -4.63 8.09
C LYS A 84 -2.70 -5.18 8.02
N ARG A 85 -2.34 -6.11 8.92
CA ARG A 85 -1.01 -6.76 8.92
C ARG A 85 -0.72 -7.49 7.61
N TYR A 86 -1.71 -8.18 7.06
CA TYR A 86 -1.59 -8.84 5.77
C TYR A 86 -1.32 -7.84 4.64
N ILE A 87 -2.08 -6.74 4.56
CA ILE A 87 -1.86 -5.71 3.54
C ILE A 87 -0.45 -5.11 3.64
N ILE A 88 0.01 -4.81 4.86
CA ILE A 88 1.35 -4.28 5.10
C ILE A 88 2.42 -5.29 4.68
N SER A 89 2.25 -6.59 4.94
CA SER A 89 3.23 -7.61 4.57
C SER A 89 3.33 -7.79 3.06
N VAL A 90 2.20 -7.69 2.33
CA VAL A 90 2.17 -7.70 0.86
C VAL A 90 2.93 -6.50 0.29
N ILE A 91 2.68 -5.30 0.82
CA ILE A 91 3.40 -4.07 0.44
C ILE A 91 4.90 -4.21 0.72
N ALA A 92 5.26 -4.70 1.91
CA ALA A 92 6.64 -4.89 2.33
C ALA A 92 7.39 -5.85 1.41
N ARG A 93 6.77 -6.99 1.07
CA ARG A 93 7.35 -7.99 0.18
C ARG A 93 7.62 -7.43 -1.22
N TRP A 94 6.70 -6.64 -1.76
CA TRP A 94 6.90 -6.02 -3.06
C TRP A 94 8.02 -4.98 -3.03
N LEU A 95 8.04 -4.12 -2.00
CA LEU A 95 9.10 -3.12 -1.84
C LEU A 95 10.47 -3.80 -1.69
N GLN A 96 10.56 -4.90 -0.95
CA GLN A 96 11.81 -5.65 -0.83
C GLN A 96 12.30 -6.15 -2.20
N ALA A 97 11.42 -6.73 -3.01
CA ALA A 97 11.80 -7.23 -4.33
C ALA A 97 12.20 -6.10 -5.30
N GLU A 98 11.57 -4.93 -5.20
CA GLU A 98 11.84 -3.77 -6.06
C GLU A 98 13.10 -2.98 -5.63
N THR A 99 13.59 -3.19 -4.42
CA THR A 99 14.73 -2.46 -3.84
C THR A 99 15.97 -3.33 -3.64
N GLN A 100 15.84 -4.65 -3.84
CA GLN A 100 16.97 -5.56 -3.93
C GLN A 100 17.71 -5.37 -5.27
N PRO A 101 19.05 -5.38 -5.26
CA PRO A 101 19.87 -5.32 -6.46
C PRO A 101 19.75 -6.57 -7.34
#